data_AF-A0A0D7KD48-F1
#
_entry.id   AF-A0A0D7KD48-F1
#
_cell.length_a   1.000
_cell.length_b   1.000
_cell.length_c   1.000
_cell.angle_alpha   90.00
_cell.angle_beta   90.00
_cell.angle_gamma   90.00
#
_symmetry.space_group_name_H-M   'P 1'
#
loop_
_entity.id
_entity.type
_entity.pdbx_description
1 polymer ?
#
loop_
_entity_poly.entity_id
_entity_poly.type
_entity_poly.pdbx_seq_one_letter_code
_entity_poly.pdbx_strand_id
1 'polypeptide(L)'
;MARGKLAVWAAVLVWSVGLQAQPVYKWVDANGKTHYGSQPPADKDDAAPMKLQGTNGTTTGSASGPAGSGGGKSTSTKGVEYNADGTKKIPEGVKDMAEGLRKSLGTVDSKQVPMNCAVAVSNIHYQADLMLEVGQKNVRDGYMTQAAFDTTAPKIREAKGKYSVGDCQSSSGNKKSFYQCMSSSNNHVTGCDRQFKH
;
A
#
# COMPACT_ATOMS: atom_id res chain seq x y z
N MET A 1 41.18 -52.05 38.34
CA MET A 1 41.36 -51.08 39.45
C MET A 1 41.70 -49.74 38.79
N ALA A 2 41.17 -48.56 39.10
CA ALA A 2 40.31 -48.08 40.15
C ALA A 2 39.42 -46.95 39.59
N ARG A 3 38.31 -46.73 40.26
CA ARG A 3 37.26 -45.74 39.96
C ARG A 3 37.74 -44.33 40.30
N GLY A 4 37.48 -43.37 39.42
CA GLY A 4 37.47 -41.94 39.74
C GLY A 4 36.17 -41.33 39.24
N LYS A 5 35.21 -41.14 40.13
CA LYS A 5 34.04 -40.30 39.88
C LYS A 5 34.37 -38.90 40.39
N LEU A 6 34.05 -37.88 39.61
CA LEU A 6 33.63 -36.51 39.97
C LEU A 6 33.45 -35.79 38.61
N ALA A 7 32.22 -35.66 38.13
CA ALA A 7 31.43 -34.43 38.20
C ALA A 7 32.24 -33.24 37.62
N VAL A 8 31.78 -32.59 36.56
CA VAL A 8 30.87 -31.44 36.69
C VAL A 8 30.69 -30.75 35.31
N TRP A 9 29.51 -30.15 35.11
CA TRP A 9 29.07 -29.14 34.11
C TRP A 9 28.84 -29.56 32.65
N ALA A 10 27.55 -29.67 32.33
CA ALA A 10 26.98 -29.50 31.01
C ALA A 10 27.22 -28.07 30.49
N ALA A 11 27.64 -27.95 29.23
CA ALA A 11 27.42 -26.76 28.42
C ALA A 11 27.34 -27.20 26.94
N VAL A 12 26.12 -27.49 26.50
CA VAL A 12 25.81 -27.57 25.06
C VAL A 12 25.87 -26.15 24.53
N LEU A 13 27.02 -25.76 23.97
CA LEU A 13 27.17 -24.53 23.21
C LEU A 13 26.49 -24.72 21.85
N VAL A 14 25.20 -24.40 21.81
CA VAL A 14 24.47 -24.17 20.56
C VAL A 14 25.09 -22.93 19.90
N TRP A 15 25.91 -23.15 18.87
CA TRP A 15 26.33 -22.08 17.95
C TRP A 15 25.13 -21.67 17.10
N SER A 16 24.31 -20.77 17.64
CA SER A 16 23.41 -19.95 16.85
C SER A 16 24.25 -18.94 16.08
N VAL A 17 24.65 -19.28 14.85
CA VAL A 17 25.21 -18.29 13.91
C VAL A 17 24.06 -17.34 13.55
N GLY A 18 23.96 -16.23 14.28
CA GLY A 18 23.15 -15.11 13.87
C GLY A 18 23.75 -14.52 12.61
N LEU A 19 23.01 -14.53 11.51
CA LEU A 19 23.28 -13.62 10.39
C LEU A 19 23.09 -12.19 10.91
N GLN A 20 24.17 -11.56 11.39
CA GLN A 20 24.23 -10.11 11.51
C GLN A 20 24.59 -9.57 10.13
N ALA A 21 23.72 -8.72 9.57
CA ALA A 21 23.96 -8.05 8.31
C ALA A 21 25.30 -7.29 8.37
N GLN A 22 26.18 -7.50 7.38
CA GLN A 22 27.47 -6.83 7.29
C GLN A 22 27.24 -5.31 7.21
N PRO A 23 27.90 -4.49 8.06
CA PRO A 23 27.69 -3.04 8.06
C PRO A 23 28.17 -2.45 6.72
N VAL A 24 27.30 -1.71 6.05
CA VAL A 24 27.66 -0.94 4.86
C VAL A 24 28.02 0.46 5.30
N TYR A 25 29.22 0.90 4.96
CA TYR A 25 29.75 2.22 5.28
C TYR A 25 29.56 3.16 4.09
N LYS A 26 29.32 4.44 4.37
CA LYS A 26 29.19 5.51 3.38
C LYS A 26 30.27 6.55 3.63
N TRP A 27 31.00 6.95 2.58
CA TRP A 27 31.94 8.06 2.65
C TRP A 27 31.95 8.88 1.37
N VAL A 28 32.55 10.07 1.43
CA VAL A 28 32.74 10.97 0.28
C VAL A 28 34.23 11.02 -0.07
N ASP A 29 34.55 10.91 -1.35
CA ASP A 29 35.93 11.06 -1.83
C ASP A 29 36.32 12.52 -2.05
N ALA A 30 37.58 12.79 -2.39
CA ALA A 30 38.09 14.15 -2.59
C ALA A 30 37.41 14.90 -3.76
N ASN A 31 36.72 14.17 -4.65
CA ASN A 31 35.98 14.74 -5.78
C ASN A 31 34.49 14.97 -5.46
N GLY A 32 34.07 14.77 -4.20
CA GLY A 32 32.68 14.93 -3.78
C GLY A 32 31.77 13.77 -4.15
N LYS A 33 32.30 12.65 -4.65
CA LYS A 33 31.49 11.47 -5.02
C LYS A 33 31.29 10.58 -3.79
N THR A 34 30.04 10.16 -3.57
CA THR A 34 29.66 9.26 -2.49
C THR A 34 29.90 7.80 -2.87
N HIS A 35 30.56 7.05 -1.99
CA HIS A 35 30.83 5.61 -2.14
C HIS A 35 30.20 4.80 -0.99
N TYR A 36 29.90 3.54 -1.27
CA TYR A 36 29.35 2.57 -0.32
C TYR A 36 30.16 1.27 -0.37
N GLY A 37 30.50 0.69 0.79
CA GLY A 37 31.27 -0.54 0.84
C GLY A 37 31.19 -1.24 2.20
N SER A 38 31.46 -2.53 2.22
CA SER A 38 31.44 -3.36 3.44
C SER A 38 32.67 -3.20 4.33
N GLN A 39 33.66 -2.40 3.91
CA GLN A 39 34.89 -2.15 4.67
C GLN A 39 35.31 -0.68 4.50
N PRO A 40 35.59 0.07 5.60
CA PRO A 40 36.00 1.47 5.51
C PRO A 40 37.38 1.61 4.84
N PRO A 41 37.65 2.70 4.10
CA PRO A 41 39.00 3.01 3.62
C PRO A 41 39.96 3.22 4.79
N ALA A 42 41.19 2.71 4.68
CA ALA A 42 42.17 2.66 5.78
C ALA A 42 42.57 4.04 6.35
N ASP A 43 42.30 5.13 5.62
CA ASP A 43 42.85 6.46 5.90
C ASP A 43 41.78 7.52 6.26
N LYS A 44 40.58 7.12 6.69
CA LYS A 44 39.51 8.06 7.08
C LYS A 44 38.78 7.65 8.36
N ASP A 45 39.03 8.39 9.45
CA ASP A 45 38.41 8.22 10.78
C ASP A 45 36.91 8.58 10.82
N ASP A 46 36.37 9.22 9.77
CA ASP A 46 34.99 9.72 9.75
C ASP A 46 33.97 8.72 9.16
N ALA A 47 34.36 7.44 9.00
CA ALA A 47 33.50 6.39 8.45
C ALA A 47 32.41 5.97 9.45
N ALA A 48 31.28 6.67 9.44
CA ALA A 48 30.13 6.32 10.27
C ALA A 48 29.45 5.01 9.75
N PRO A 49 29.24 3.99 10.60
CA PRO A 49 28.48 2.81 10.23
C PRO A 49 27.01 3.18 9.97
N MET A 50 26.48 2.82 8.80
CA MET A 50 25.07 3.05 8.49
C MET A 50 24.21 2.01 9.21
N LYS A 51 23.36 2.45 10.13
CA LYS A 51 22.33 1.59 10.74
C LYS A 51 21.26 1.34 9.69
N LEU A 52 21.30 0.17 9.06
CA LEU A 52 20.24 -0.28 8.17
C LEU A 52 18.96 -0.41 9.01
N GLN A 53 18.06 0.57 8.89
CA GLN A 53 16.72 0.47 9.43
C GLN A 53 16.05 -0.70 8.71
N GLY A 54 15.75 -1.75 9.48
CA GLY A 54 14.98 -2.89 9.00
C GLY A 54 13.75 -2.39 8.26
N THR A 55 13.61 -2.85 7.03
CA THR A 55 12.59 -2.41 6.07
C THR A 55 11.20 -2.54 6.67
N ASN A 56 10.65 -1.41 7.12
CA ASN A 56 9.23 -1.13 7.00
C ASN A 56 9.13 0.29 6.46
N GLY A 57 8.70 0.40 5.20
CA GLY A 57 8.90 1.56 4.36
C GLY A 57 8.43 2.87 4.98
N THR A 58 9.37 3.76 5.28
CA THR A 58 9.09 5.19 5.42
C THR A 58 10.36 5.94 5.07
N THR A 59 10.41 6.49 3.85
CA THR A 59 11.42 7.46 3.44
C THR A 59 11.13 8.79 4.13
N THR A 60 11.73 9.04 5.28
CA THR A 60 11.91 10.41 5.80
C THR A 60 13.30 10.90 5.38
N GLY A 61 13.34 11.51 4.19
CA GLY A 61 14.49 12.27 3.76
C GLY A 61 14.64 13.52 4.63
N SER A 62 15.78 13.64 5.30
CA SER A 62 16.31 14.92 5.76
C SER A 62 17.81 14.94 5.46
N ALA A 63 18.11 15.26 4.20
CA ALA A 63 19.20 16.18 3.90
C ALA A 63 18.48 17.49 3.52
N SER A 64 18.96 18.66 3.89
CA SER A 64 20.16 19.21 3.26
C SER A 64 20.56 20.53 3.93
N GLY A 65 21.83 20.90 3.79
CA GLY A 65 22.17 22.27 3.39
C GLY A 65 23.13 22.21 2.19
N PRO A 66 23.40 23.32 1.48
CA PRO A 66 22.60 24.53 1.29
C PRO A 66 22.37 24.93 -0.20
N ALA A 67 21.37 25.79 -0.38
CA ALA A 67 21.19 26.84 -1.40
C ALA A 67 21.41 26.57 -2.90
N GLY A 68 20.30 26.54 -3.65
CA GLY A 68 20.23 26.79 -5.09
C GLY A 68 18.83 27.27 -5.48
N SER A 69 18.72 28.52 -5.92
CA SER A 69 17.49 29.24 -6.25
C SER A 69 16.74 28.60 -7.43
N GLY A 70 15.44 28.35 -7.26
CA GLY A 70 14.53 27.84 -8.28
C GLY A 70 13.18 27.53 -7.66
N GLY A 71 12.21 28.44 -7.83
CA GLY A 71 10.90 28.39 -7.20
C GLY A 71 10.06 27.18 -7.60
N GLY A 72 10.14 26.11 -6.83
CA GLY A 72 9.13 25.07 -6.72
C GLY A 72 8.80 24.93 -5.24
N LYS A 73 7.54 25.18 -4.86
CA LYS A 73 7.06 25.16 -3.47
C LYS A 73 7.19 23.73 -2.91
N SER A 74 8.38 23.43 -2.40
CA SER A 74 8.67 22.23 -1.63
C SER A 74 7.93 22.36 -0.30
N THR A 75 6.82 21.63 -0.18
CA THR A 75 6.08 21.50 1.08
C THR A 75 6.90 20.64 2.03
N SER A 76 7.89 21.25 2.67
CA SER A 76 8.64 20.66 3.77
C SER A 76 7.70 20.35 4.94
N THR A 77 7.73 19.10 5.39
CA THR A 77 7.58 18.67 6.79
C THR A 77 6.41 19.31 7.58
N LYS A 78 5.17 19.03 7.17
CA LYS A 78 4.04 19.09 8.12
C LYS A 78 3.99 17.73 8.84
N GLY A 79 4.07 17.72 10.17
CA GLY A 79 3.85 16.50 10.95
C GLY A 79 2.54 15.83 10.56
N VAL A 80 2.47 14.50 10.67
CA VAL A 80 1.23 13.75 10.38
C VAL A 80 0.15 14.26 11.33
N GLU A 81 -0.87 14.92 10.79
CA GLU A 81 -2.04 15.34 11.55
C GLU A 81 -3.02 14.15 11.69
N TYR A 82 -3.76 14.11 12.79
CA TYR A 82 -4.71 13.05 13.09
C TYR A 82 -6.13 13.61 13.30
N ASN A 83 -7.13 12.81 12.96
CA ASN A 83 -8.54 13.03 13.26
C ASN A 83 -8.83 12.68 14.73
N ALA A 84 -10.02 13.07 15.22
CA ALA A 84 -10.45 12.75 16.58
C ALA A 84 -10.60 11.23 16.85
N ASP A 85 -10.79 10.44 15.78
CA ASP A 85 -10.88 8.98 15.85
C ASP A 85 -9.51 8.28 15.77
N GLY A 86 -8.41 9.04 15.77
CA GLY A 86 -7.04 8.52 15.72
C GLY A 86 -6.54 8.17 14.32
N THR A 87 -7.33 8.37 13.26
CA THR A 87 -6.87 8.18 11.89
C THR A 87 -6.04 9.36 11.39
N LYS A 88 -5.12 9.13 10.45
CA LYS A 88 -4.35 10.19 9.78
C LYS A 88 -5.28 11.07 8.95
N LYS A 89 -5.09 12.38 9.05
CA LYS A 89 -5.76 13.34 8.16
C LYS A 89 -5.22 13.21 6.74
N ILE A 90 -6.14 13.31 5.78
CA ILE A 90 -5.79 13.42 4.38
C ILE A 90 -5.25 14.84 4.12
N PRO A 91 -4.05 14.98 3.54
CA PRO A 91 -3.50 16.30 3.18
C PRO A 91 -4.44 17.04 2.22
N GLU A 92 -4.55 18.37 2.32
CA GLU A 92 -5.48 19.14 1.48
C GLU A 92 -5.26 18.91 -0.02
N GLY A 93 -4.00 18.88 -0.49
CA GLY A 93 -3.71 18.61 -1.90
C GLY A 93 -4.15 17.21 -2.40
N VAL A 94 -4.37 16.26 -1.48
CA VAL A 94 -4.90 14.93 -1.81
C VAL A 94 -6.43 14.93 -1.86
N LYS A 95 -7.10 15.88 -1.19
CA LYS A 95 -8.57 15.97 -1.22
C LYS A 95 -9.09 16.37 -2.59
N ASP A 96 -8.47 17.37 -3.23
CA ASP A 96 -8.85 17.79 -4.59
C ASP A 96 -8.65 16.64 -5.60
N MET A 97 -7.54 15.91 -5.47
CA MET A 97 -7.29 14.71 -6.25
C MET A 97 -8.35 13.62 -6.01
N ALA A 98 -8.73 13.40 -4.74
CA ALA A 98 -9.75 12.43 -4.38
C ALA A 98 -11.13 12.79 -4.93
N GLU A 99 -11.51 14.07 -4.95
CA GLU A 99 -12.74 14.54 -5.58
C GLU A 99 -12.73 14.32 -7.10
N GLY A 100 -11.62 14.67 -7.77
CA GLY A 100 -11.43 14.40 -9.19
C GLY A 100 -11.55 12.91 -9.54
N LEU A 101 -10.92 12.06 -8.73
CA LEU A 101 -11.02 10.60 -8.89
C LEU A 101 -12.45 10.12 -8.67
N ARG A 102 -13.13 10.57 -7.60
CA ARG A 102 -14.52 10.22 -7.33
C ARG A 102 -15.43 10.59 -8.49
N LYS A 103 -15.24 11.77 -9.08
CA LYS A 103 -15.97 12.21 -10.27
C LYS A 103 -15.69 11.31 -11.48
N SER A 104 -14.43 10.96 -11.72
CA SER A 104 -14.04 10.06 -12.80
C SER A 104 -14.65 8.66 -12.64
N LEU A 105 -14.59 8.07 -11.45
CA LEU A 105 -15.19 6.76 -11.15
C LEU A 105 -16.71 6.76 -11.28
N GLY A 106 -17.35 7.93 -11.09
CA GLY A 106 -18.79 8.11 -11.29
C GLY A 106 -19.21 8.40 -12.73
N THR A 107 -18.26 8.53 -13.67
CA THR A 107 -18.53 8.83 -15.07
C THR A 107 -18.47 7.54 -15.89
N VAL A 108 -19.49 7.28 -16.70
CA VAL A 108 -19.56 6.11 -17.58
C VAL A 108 -19.06 6.49 -18.97
N ASP A 109 -18.16 5.68 -19.53
CA ASP A 109 -17.80 5.73 -20.94
C ASP A 109 -19.02 5.35 -21.79
N SER A 110 -19.42 6.26 -22.67
CA SER A 110 -20.64 6.15 -23.47
C SER A 110 -20.53 5.17 -24.65
N LYS A 111 -19.35 4.59 -24.90
CA LYS A 111 -19.18 3.60 -25.96
C LYS A 111 -19.99 2.36 -25.61
N GLN A 112 -20.94 2.07 -26.48
CA GLN A 112 -21.73 0.85 -26.34
C GLN A 112 -20.86 -0.36 -26.65
N VAL A 113 -20.71 -1.21 -25.63
CA VAL A 113 -20.13 -2.53 -25.78
C VAL A 113 -21.23 -3.59 -25.78
N PRO A 114 -21.07 -4.70 -26.52
CA PRO A 114 -21.95 -5.84 -26.41
C PRO A 114 -21.96 -6.37 -24.98
N MET A 115 -23.11 -6.89 -24.54
CA MET A 115 -23.22 -7.57 -23.26
C MET A 115 -22.29 -8.78 -23.22
N ASN A 116 -21.42 -8.83 -22.23
CA ASN A 116 -20.56 -9.97 -21.95
C ASN A 116 -20.59 -10.28 -20.45
N CYS A 117 -21.42 -11.25 -20.05
CA CYS A 117 -21.64 -11.58 -18.64
C CYS A 117 -20.38 -12.04 -17.91
N ALA A 118 -19.47 -12.76 -18.57
CA ALA A 118 -18.22 -13.19 -17.95
C ALA A 118 -17.33 -11.99 -17.63
N VAL A 119 -17.17 -11.07 -18.58
CA VAL A 119 -16.40 -9.84 -18.39
C VAL A 119 -17.05 -8.93 -17.35
N ALA A 120 -18.37 -8.74 -17.43
CA ALA A 120 -19.11 -7.90 -16.50
C ALA A 120 -18.96 -8.35 -15.05
N VAL A 121 -19.19 -9.64 -14.79
CA VAL A 121 -19.06 -10.22 -13.44
C VAL A 121 -17.61 -10.16 -12.97
N SER A 122 -16.64 -10.44 -13.84
CA SER A 122 -15.21 -10.30 -13.52
C SER A 122 -14.85 -8.87 -13.12
N ASN A 123 -15.34 -7.87 -13.86
CA ASN A 123 -15.09 -6.46 -13.56
C ASN A 123 -15.72 -6.03 -12.24
N ILE A 124 -16.95 -6.47 -11.95
CA ILE A 124 -17.63 -6.20 -10.68
C ILE A 124 -16.85 -6.82 -9.52
N HIS A 125 -16.46 -8.10 -9.65
CA HIS A 125 -15.74 -8.83 -8.61
C HIS A 125 -14.36 -8.21 -8.35
N TYR A 126 -13.62 -7.88 -9.41
CA TYR A 126 -12.34 -7.22 -9.31
C TYR A 126 -12.44 -5.88 -8.57
N GLN A 127 -13.42 -5.03 -8.92
CA GLN A 127 -13.59 -3.74 -8.25
C GLN A 127 -14.02 -3.91 -6.78
N ALA A 128 -14.84 -4.90 -6.45
CA ALA A 128 -15.19 -5.20 -5.07
C ALA A 128 -13.97 -5.68 -4.26
N ASP A 129 -13.14 -6.55 -4.84
CA ASP A 129 -11.91 -7.03 -4.19
C ASP A 129 -10.90 -5.90 -3.99
N LEU A 130 -10.75 -5.03 -4.99
CA LEU A 130 -9.89 -3.84 -4.88
C LEU A 130 -10.37 -2.89 -3.76
N MET A 131 -11.68 -2.68 -3.63
CA MET A 131 -12.22 -1.88 -2.52
C MET A 131 -11.90 -2.50 -1.15
N LEU A 132 -11.96 -3.82 -1.03
CA LEU A 132 -11.60 -4.53 0.19
C LEU A 132 -10.11 -4.45 0.50
N GLU A 133 -9.25 -4.66 -0.50
CA GLU A 133 -7.80 -4.60 -0.36
C GLU A 133 -7.35 -3.18 0.04
N VAL A 134 -7.85 -2.16 -0.67
CA VAL A 134 -7.55 -0.76 -0.36
C VAL A 134 -8.11 -0.37 1.01
N GLY A 135 -9.30 -0.85 1.38
CA GLY A 135 -9.85 -0.66 2.71
C GLY A 135 -8.94 -1.23 3.81
N GLN A 136 -8.47 -2.47 3.65
CA GLN A 136 -7.51 -3.07 4.58
C GLN A 136 -6.19 -2.30 4.63
N LYS A 137 -5.69 -1.87 3.47
CA LYS A 137 -4.50 -1.04 3.40
C LYS A 137 -4.70 0.28 4.15
N ASN A 138 -5.83 0.94 3.99
CA ASN A 138 -6.15 2.18 4.69
C ASN A 138 -6.23 1.97 6.21
N VAL A 139 -6.70 0.80 6.68
CA VAL A 139 -6.62 0.45 8.11
C VAL A 139 -5.17 0.33 8.55
N ARG A 140 -4.34 -0.45 7.84
CA ARG A 140 -2.91 -0.63 8.18
C ARG A 140 -2.14 0.69 8.18
N ASP A 141 -2.39 1.54 7.20
CA ASP A 141 -1.69 2.81 7.02
C ASP A 141 -2.24 3.92 7.93
N GLY A 142 -3.32 3.63 8.68
CA GLY A 142 -3.91 4.52 9.67
C GLY A 142 -4.89 5.54 9.10
N TYR A 143 -5.34 5.41 7.86
CA TYR A 143 -6.33 6.30 7.21
C TYR A 143 -7.78 5.87 7.40
N MET A 144 -8.02 4.70 8.00
CA MET A 144 -9.35 4.16 8.27
C MET A 144 -9.33 3.42 9.61
N THR A 145 -10.39 3.52 10.40
CA THR A 145 -10.51 2.72 11.62
C THR A 145 -10.87 1.27 11.28
N GLN A 146 -10.42 0.33 12.11
CA GLN A 146 -10.79 -1.08 11.98
C GLN A 146 -12.32 -1.25 12.01
N ALA A 147 -13.00 -0.55 12.93
CA ALA A 147 -14.46 -0.60 13.05
C ALA A 147 -15.20 -0.13 11.78
N ALA A 148 -14.70 0.93 11.13
CA ALA A 148 -15.28 1.40 9.86
C ALA A 148 -15.11 0.35 8.74
N PHE A 149 -13.96 -0.32 8.71
CA PHE A 149 -13.71 -1.39 7.74
C PHE A 149 -14.61 -2.59 8.01
N ASP A 150 -14.69 -3.05 9.26
CA ASP A 150 -15.50 -4.21 9.66
C ASP A 150 -17.00 -3.98 9.44
N THR A 151 -17.46 -2.73 9.50
CA THR A 151 -18.85 -2.36 9.18
C THR A 151 -19.14 -2.43 7.68
N THR A 152 -18.17 -2.11 6.84
CA THR A 152 -18.37 -1.94 5.39
C THR A 152 -18.00 -3.19 4.60
N ALA A 153 -16.91 -3.86 4.95
CA ALA A 153 -16.37 -5.00 4.23
C ALA A 153 -17.36 -6.18 4.06
N PRO A 154 -18.16 -6.56 5.07
CA PRO A 154 -19.17 -7.61 4.89
C PRO A 154 -20.21 -7.26 3.83
N LYS A 155 -20.64 -5.99 3.76
CA LYS A 155 -21.61 -5.52 2.77
C LYS A 155 -21.07 -5.60 1.35
N ILE A 156 -19.79 -5.26 1.17
CA ILE A 156 -19.11 -5.40 -0.12
C ILE A 156 -19.01 -6.88 -0.53
N ARG A 157 -18.64 -7.77 0.40
CA ARG A 157 -18.56 -9.21 0.14
C ARG A 157 -19.92 -9.81 -0.21
N GLU A 158 -20.96 -9.40 0.52
CA GLU A 158 -22.34 -9.83 0.24
C GLU A 158 -22.80 -9.34 -1.13
N ALA A 159 -22.58 -8.06 -1.45
CA ALA A 159 -22.90 -7.50 -2.76
C ALA A 159 -22.16 -8.24 -3.88
N LYS A 160 -20.85 -8.46 -3.73
CA LYS A 160 -20.04 -9.25 -4.68
C LYS A 160 -20.66 -10.63 -4.95
N GLY A 161 -21.09 -11.32 -3.90
CA GLY A 161 -21.71 -12.65 -4.00
C GLY A 161 -23.03 -12.68 -4.77
N LYS A 162 -23.75 -11.55 -4.85
CA LYS A 162 -25.02 -11.45 -5.60
C LYS A 162 -24.82 -11.34 -7.11
N TYR A 163 -23.66 -10.84 -7.56
CA TYR A 163 -23.36 -10.72 -8.98
C TYR A 163 -22.70 -12.00 -9.50
N SER A 164 -23.37 -12.68 -10.44
CA SER A 164 -22.89 -13.93 -11.03
C SER A 164 -23.24 -14.00 -12.51
N VAL A 165 -22.63 -14.94 -13.24
CA VAL A 165 -22.92 -15.12 -14.67
C VAL A 165 -24.38 -15.53 -14.87
N GLY A 166 -24.91 -16.43 -14.02
CA GLY A 166 -26.31 -16.82 -14.07
C GLY A 166 -27.25 -15.66 -13.77
N ASP A 167 -26.91 -14.82 -12.79
CA ASP A 167 -27.66 -13.61 -12.50
C ASP A 167 -27.64 -12.63 -13.68
N CYS A 168 -26.49 -12.42 -14.32
CA CYS A 168 -26.37 -11.61 -15.53
C CYS A 168 -27.22 -12.13 -16.69
N GLN A 169 -27.17 -13.44 -16.96
CA GLN A 169 -27.91 -14.06 -18.05
C GLN A 169 -29.43 -13.98 -17.86
N SER A 170 -29.89 -14.09 -16.61
CA SER A 170 -31.31 -13.98 -16.25
C SER A 170 -31.79 -12.54 -16.07
N SER A 171 -30.87 -11.57 -16.03
CA SER A 171 -31.19 -10.17 -15.72
C SER A 171 -32.02 -9.49 -16.82
N SER A 172 -32.88 -8.57 -16.41
CA SER A 172 -33.71 -7.74 -17.28
C SER A 172 -33.72 -6.28 -16.80
N GLY A 173 -34.26 -5.38 -17.62
CA GLY A 173 -34.37 -3.95 -17.29
C GLY A 173 -33.03 -3.31 -16.91
N ASN A 174 -33.05 -2.47 -15.87
CA ASN A 174 -31.87 -1.75 -15.42
C ASN A 174 -30.74 -2.68 -14.98
N LYS A 175 -31.04 -3.85 -14.40
CA LYS A 175 -30.01 -4.81 -13.98
C LYS A 175 -29.23 -5.34 -15.19
N LYS A 176 -29.93 -5.60 -16.29
CA LYS A 176 -29.30 -5.96 -17.57
C LYS A 176 -28.46 -4.79 -18.12
N SER A 177 -28.97 -3.57 -18.09
CA SER A 177 -28.20 -2.40 -18.54
C SER A 177 -26.96 -2.15 -17.68
N PHE A 178 -27.04 -2.41 -16.37
CA PHE A 178 -25.90 -2.37 -15.45
C PHE A 178 -24.83 -3.40 -15.85
N TYR A 179 -25.21 -4.66 -16.09
CA TYR A 179 -24.27 -5.67 -16.57
C TYR A 179 -23.65 -5.33 -17.93
N GLN A 180 -24.43 -4.74 -18.85
CA GLN A 180 -23.88 -4.27 -20.12
C GLN A 180 -22.88 -3.15 -19.91
N CYS A 181 -23.19 -2.19 -19.03
CA CYS A 181 -22.26 -1.12 -18.64
C CYS A 181 -20.95 -1.70 -18.06
N MET A 182 -21.06 -2.69 -17.18
CA MET A 182 -19.92 -3.39 -16.58
C MET A 182 -19.16 -4.30 -17.55
N SER A 183 -19.71 -4.57 -18.74
CA SER A 183 -18.99 -5.31 -19.80
C SER A 183 -17.83 -4.52 -20.40
N SER A 184 -17.75 -3.20 -20.13
CA SER A 184 -16.61 -2.36 -20.49
C SER A 184 -15.61 -2.28 -19.34
N SER A 185 -14.32 -2.50 -19.63
CA SER A 185 -13.23 -2.32 -18.66
C SER A 185 -12.96 -0.87 -18.29
N ASN A 186 -13.51 0.09 -19.05
CA ASN A 186 -13.37 1.53 -18.77
C ASN A 186 -14.43 2.04 -17.79
N ASN A 187 -15.44 1.22 -17.51
CA ASN A 187 -16.54 1.59 -16.63
C ASN A 187 -16.32 1.07 -15.21
N HIS A 188 -16.83 1.83 -14.25
CA HIS A 188 -16.73 1.51 -12.84
C HIS A 188 -18.09 1.21 -12.25
N VAL A 189 -18.11 0.32 -11.25
CA VAL A 189 -19.34 -0.07 -10.54
C VAL A 189 -20.09 1.16 -10.05
N THR A 190 -19.38 2.17 -9.52
CA THR A 190 -19.99 3.42 -9.05
C THR A 190 -20.70 4.21 -10.15
N GLY A 191 -20.11 4.31 -11.34
CA GLY A 191 -20.72 4.98 -12.49
C GLY A 191 -21.90 4.19 -13.05
N CYS A 192 -21.73 2.89 -13.27
CA CYS A 192 -22.77 2.02 -13.81
C CYS A 192 -23.97 1.92 -12.87
N ASP A 193 -23.76 1.78 -11.56
CA ASP A 193 -24.84 1.70 -10.56
C ASP A 193 -25.64 3.01 -10.48
N ARG A 194 -24.94 4.16 -10.54
CA ARG A 194 -25.59 5.47 -10.59
C ARG A 194 -26.48 5.64 -11.82
N GLN A 195 -26.05 5.15 -12.98
CA GLN A 195 -26.80 5.26 -14.24
C GLN A 195 -27.93 4.23 -14.31
N PHE A 196 -27.72 3.02 -13.80
CA PHE A 196 -28.64 1.88 -13.92
C PHE A 196 -28.98 1.31 -12.55
N LYS A 197 -29.64 2.10 -11.72
CA LYS A 197 -30.07 1.71 -10.38
C LYS A 197 -30.99 0.49 -10.44
N HIS A 198 -30.67 -0.54 -9.65
CA HIS A 198 -31.34 -1.83 -9.64
C HIS A 198 -31.33 -2.49 -8.25
#